data_AF-A0A966LUA7-F1
#
_entry.id   AF-A0A966LUA7-F1
#
_cell.length_a   1.000
_cell.length_b   1.000
_cell.length_c   1.000
_cell.angle_alpha   90.00
_cell.angle_beta   90.00
_cell.angle_gamma   90.00
#
_symmetry.space_group_name_H-M   'P 1'
#
loop_
_entity.id
_entity.type
_entity.pdbx_description
1 polymer ?
#
loop_
_entity_poly.entity_id
_entity_poly.type
_entity_poly.pdbx_seq_one_letter_code
_entity_poly.pdbx_strand_id
1 'polypeptide(L)'
;MIDYNPQKIRQYWPKFRNKVILNLFLFQIFSALFLAVMLCSLTDLQATDLNFWLAIGAHTLVSGLVLWTVQAIVLKPQRDILNIMSQISSGSGNTHKAPDLNSEHNIETGLSDVLRFIYSLDVTPETTDDNAEKIANPLNIILDSSQIGVLAISQKNHIVYKNENTPNIEDLIFTNQKSIASWIKKARESKISDSISWKRIPDDVAENDER
;
A
#
# COMPACT_ATOMS: atom_id res chain seq x y z
N MET A 1 -6.82 -24.52 -12.44
CA MET A 1 -6.99 -23.05 -12.47
C MET A 1 -8.19 -22.72 -11.60
N ILE A 2 -8.01 -22.07 -10.46
CA ILE A 2 -9.14 -21.71 -9.58
C ILE A 2 -9.76 -20.45 -10.16
N ASP A 3 -10.97 -20.56 -10.68
CA ASP A 3 -11.69 -19.47 -11.32
C ASP A 3 -12.23 -18.53 -10.22
N TYR A 4 -11.61 -17.36 -10.05
CA TYR A 4 -12.01 -16.38 -9.05
C TYR A 4 -12.85 -15.29 -9.70
N ASN A 5 -13.98 -14.95 -9.09
CA ASN A 5 -14.84 -13.89 -9.59
C ASN A 5 -14.47 -12.56 -8.92
N PRO A 6 -13.84 -11.59 -9.65
CA PRO A 6 -13.37 -10.32 -9.09
C PRO A 6 -14.51 -9.46 -8.52
N GLN A 7 -15.75 -9.62 -9.02
CA GLN A 7 -16.91 -8.91 -8.48
C GLN A 7 -17.29 -9.41 -7.07
N LYS A 8 -17.09 -10.70 -6.76
CA LYS A 8 -17.34 -11.26 -5.42
C LYS A 8 -16.32 -10.74 -4.39
N ILE A 9 -15.07 -10.54 -4.81
CA ILE A 9 -14.00 -9.97 -3.97
C ILE A 9 -14.33 -8.52 -3.63
N ARG A 10 -14.75 -7.70 -4.61
CA ARG A 10 -15.13 -6.30 -4.39
C ARG A 10 -16.35 -6.14 -3.46
N GLN A 11 -17.29 -7.08 -3.51
CA GLN A 11 -18.48 -7.09 -2.65
C GLN A 11 -18.24 -7.68 -1.25
N TYR A 12 -17.09 -8.29 -0.99
CA TYR A 12 -16.78 -8.91 0.30
C TYR A 12 -16.69 -7.85 1.42
N TRP A 13 -15.95 -6.76 1.18
CA TRP A 13 -15.72 -5.72 2.18
C TRP A 13 -16.99 -5.10 2.77
N PRO A 14 -17.98 -4.62 1.98
CA PRO A 14 -19.21 -4.07 2.54
C PRO A 14 -20.04 -5.13 3.29
N LYS A 15 -20.05 -6.39 2.82
CA LYS A 15 -20.76 -7.49 3.50
C LYS A 15 -20.10 -7.84 4.84
N PHE A 16 -18.77 -7.90 4.88
CA PHE A 16 -18.00 -8.16 6.09
C PHE A 16 -18.18 -7.03 7.10
N ARG A 17 -18.03 -5.76 6.67
CA ARG A 17 -18.26 -4.59 7.50
C ARG A 17 -19.66 -4.58 8.11
N ASN A 18 -20.70 -4.86 7.32
CA ASN A 18 -22.07 -4.88 7.83
C ASN A 18 -22.28 -6.01 8.86
N LYS A 19 -21.69 -7.19 8.66
CA LYS A 19 -21.73 -8.28 9.65
C LYS A 19 -21.01 -7.91 10.95
N VAL A 20 -19.85 -7.26 10.85
CA VAL A 20 -19.10 -6.81 12.04
C VAL A 20 -19.91 -5.75 12.79
N ILE A 21 -20.47 -4.75 12.11
CA ILE A 21 -21.32 -3.73 12.73
C ILE A 21 -22.54 -4.38 13.41
N LEU A 22 -23.19 -5.35 12.75
CA LEU A 22 -24.32 -6.08 13.33
C LEU A 22 -23.93 -6.83 14.60
N ASN A 23 -22.80 -7.54 14.59
CA ASN A 23 -22.29 -8.26 15.77
C ASN A 23 -21.91 -7.31 16.91
N LEU A 24 -21.32 -6.15 16.60
CA LEU A 24 -21.06 -5.13 17.61
C LEU A 24 -22.34 -4.59 18.23
N PHE A 25 -23.37 -4.36 17.42
CA PHE A 25 -24.66 -3.89 17.92
C PHE A 25 -25.31 -4.93 18.84
N LEU A 26 -25.26 -6.21 18.48
CA LEU A 26 -25.71 -7.32 19.33
C LEU A 26 -24.92 -7.39 20.65
N PHE A 27 -23.60 -7.24 20.59
CA PHE A 27 -22.75 -7.22 21.78
C PHE A 27 -23.07 -6.05 22.70
N GLN A 28 -23.33 -4.87 22.13
CA GLN A 28 -23.72 -3.68 22.87
C GLN A 28 -25.07 -3.86 23.58
N ILE A 29 -26.06 -4.46 22.91
CA ILE A 29 -27.36 -4.79 23.52
C ILE A 29 -27.16 -5.79 24.67
N PHE A 30 -26.34 -6.82 24.46
CA PHE A 30 -26.08 -7.83 25.48
C PHE A 30 -25.35 -7.24 26.70
N SER A 31 -24.38 -6.35 26.47
CA SER A 31 -23.67 -5.63 27.54
C SER A 31 -24.61 -4.72 28.34
N ALA A 32 -25.50 -3.99 27.66
CA ALA A 32 -26.49 -3.14 28.32
C ALA A 32 -27.49 -3.96 29.14
N LEU A 33 -27.95 -5.10 28.61
CA LEU A 33 -28.84 -6.01 29.33
C LEU A 33 -28.15 -6.62 30.56
N PHE A 34 -26.89 -7.02 30.42
CA PHE A 34 -26.09 -7.54 31.52
C PHE A 34 -25.94 -6.51 32.65
N LEU A 35 -25.66 -5.25 32.30
CA LEU A 35 -25.58 -4.15 33.27
C LEU A 35 -26.95 -3.90 33.94
N ALA A 36 -28.04 -3.94 33.19
CA ALA A 36 -29.39 -3.77 33.73
C ALA A 36 -29.74 -4.86 34.75
N VAL A 37 -29.40 -6.12 34.46
CA VAL A 37 -29.59 -7.24 35.40
C VAL A 37 -28.72 -7.07 36.64
N MET A 38 -27.46 -6.69 36.47
CA MET A 38 -26.53 -6.40 37.58
C MET A 38 -27.05 -5.28 38.49
N LEU A 39 -27.50 -4.16 37.93
CA LEU A 39 -28.09 -3.06 38.69
C LEU A 39 -29.32 -3.51 39.47
N CYS A 40 -30.25 -4.24 38.84
CA CYS A 40 -31.45 -4.72 39.50
C CYS A 40 -31.17 -5.78 40.60
N SER A 41 -30.06 -6.53 40.47
CA SER A 41 -29.73 -7.63 41.39
C SER A 41 -28.83 -7.21 42.55
N LEU A 42 -27.95 -6.22 42.33
CA LEU A 42 -26.94 -5.78 43.31
C LEU A 42 -27.27 -4.46 43.98
N THR A 43 -28.24 -3.71 43.46
CA THR A 43 -28.65 -2.41 44.00
C THR A 43 -30.17 -2.34 44.08
N ASP A 44 -30.70 -1.52 44.99
CA ASP A 44 -32.15 -1.27 45.09
C ASP A 44 -32.69 -0.34 43.98
N LEU A 45 -31.90 -0.08 42.94
CA LEU A 45 -32.29 0.75 41.80
C LEU A 45 -33.31 0.00 40.94
N GLN A 46 -34.52 0.54 40.88
CA GLN A 46 -35.59 -0.02 40.06
C GLN A 46 -35.62 0.65 38.68
N ALA A 47 -36.24 -0.01 37.70
CA ALA A 47 -36.39 0.53 36.34
C ALA A 47 -37.25 1.81 36.28
N THR A 48 -37.90 2.18 37.38
CA THR A 48 -38.63 3.44 37.59
C THR A 48 -37.72 4.60 37.99
N ASP A 49 -36.51 4.33 38.48
CA ASP A 49 -35.59 5.38 38.92
C ASP A 49 -34.87 6.01 37.74
N LEU A 50 -34.80 7.34 37.75
CA LEU A 50 -34.05 8.11 36.75
C LEU A 50 -32.55 7.74 36.75
N ASN A 51 -32.01 7.41 37.92
CA ASN A 51 -30.61 7.00 38.09
C ASN A 51 -30.28 5.69 37.35
N PHE A 52 -31.24 4.76 37.24
CA PHE A 52 -31.09 3.51 36.50
C PHE A 52 -30.87 3.78 35.01
N TRP A 53 -31.72 4.62 34.42
CA TRP A 53 -31.60 5.00 33.00
C TRP A 53 -30.36 5.84 32.73
N LEU A 54 -29.96 6.70 33.67
CA LEU A 54 -28.74 7.50 33.55
C LEU A 54 -27.49 6.60 33.50
N ALA A 55 -27.43 5.56 34.34
CA ALA A 55 -26.32 4.60 34.37
C ALA A 55 -26.22 3.81 33.05
N ILE A 56 -27.35 3.30 32.54
CA ILE A 56 -27.39 2.58 31.25
C ILE A 56 -27.01 3.50 30.09
N GLY A 57 -27.50 4.74 30.09
CA GLY A 57 -27.17 5.73 29.07
C GLY A 57 -25.69 6.08 29.05
N ALA A 58 -25.10 6.34 30.22
CA ALA A 58 -23.68 6.63 30.37
C ALA A 58 -22.80 5.44 29.92
N HIS A 59 -23.14 4.23 30.35
CA HIS A 59 -22.46 3.01 29.90
C HIS A 59 -22.51 2.86 28.38
N THR A 60 -23.69 3.06 27.79
CA THR A 60 -23.89 2.91 26.34
C THR A 60 -23.05 3.89 25.53
N LEU A 61 -22.94 5.15 26.00
CA LEU A 61 -22.10 6.16 25.34
C LEU A 61 -20.62 5.81 25.44
N VAL A 62 -20.13 5.46 26.63
CA VAL A 62 -18.71 5.18 26.85
C VAL A 62 -18.29 3.90 26.12
N SER A 63 -19.05 2.81 26.27
CA SER A 63 -18.71 1.55 25.60
C SER A 63 -18.85 1.66 24.09
N GLY A 64 -19.82 2.42 23.58
CA GLY A 64 -19.97 2.71 22.17
C GLY A 64 -18.75 3.44 21.58
N LEU A 65 -18.23 4.45 22.28
CA LEU A 65 -17.01 5.16 21.89
C LEU A 65 -15.79 4.24 21.84
N VAL A 66 -15.61 3.40 22.86
CA VAL A 66 -14.50 2.43 22.90
C VAL A 66 -14.61 1.44 21.75
N LEU A 67 -15.78 0.84 21.54
CA LEU A 67 -16.03 -0.10 20.45
C LEU A 67 -15.77 0.52 19.07
N TRP A 68 -16.18 1.78 18.87
CA TRP A 68 -15.90 2.51 17.63
C TRP A 68 -14.40 2.68 17.37
N THR A 69 -13.63 3.08 18.38
CA THR A 69 -12.17 3.24 18.24
C THR A 69 -11.47 1.91 17.92
N VAL A 70 -11.83 0.83 18.62
CA VAL A 70 -11.30 -0.51 18.36
C VAL A 70 -11.64 -0.96 16.94
N GLN A 71 -12.88 -0.73 16.50
CA GLN A 71 -13.29 -1.04 15.13
C GLN A 71 -12.44 -0.27 14.11
N ALA A 72 -12.21 1.03 14.32
CA ALA A 72 -11.41 1.85 13.41
C ALA A 72 -9.96 1.33 13.29
N ILE A 73 -9.36 0.88 14.40
CA ILE A 73 -7.99 0.34 14.43
C ILE A 73 -7.94 -1.03 13.75
N VAL A 74 -8.91 -1.92 14.00
CA VAL A 74 -8.88 -3.31 13.50
C VAL A 74 -9.33 -3.42 12.04
N LEU A 75 -10.34 -2.65 11.62
CA LEU A 75 -10.91 -2.79 10.27
C LEU A 75 -10.09 -2.04 9.20
N LYS A 76 -9.39 -0.96 9.57
CA LYS A 76 -8.56 -0.20 8.63
C LYS A 76 -7.51 -1.07 7.91
N PRO A 77 -6.65 -1.85 8.60
CA PRO A 77 -5.65 -2.69 7.93
C PRO A 77 -6.28 -3.79 7.07
N GLN A 78 -7.40 -4.37 7.49
CA GLN A 78 -8.10 -5.40 6.70
C GLN A 78 -8.67 -4.83 5.40
N ARG A 79 -9.21 -3.60 5.43
CA ARG A 79 -9.67 -2.91 4.24
C ARG A 79 -8.53 -2.68 3.25
N ASP A 80 -7.40 -2.24 3.76
CA ASP A 80 -6.26 -1.84 2.94
C ASP A 80 -5.63 -3.06 2.24
N ILE A 81 -5.59 -4.23 2.90
CA ILE A 81 -5.21 -5.52 2.28
C ILE A 81 -6.20 -5.94 1.20
N LEU A 82 -7.50 -5.89 1.46
CA LEU A 82 -8.54 -6.27 0.50
C LEU A 82 -8.54 -5.40 -0.76
N ASN A 83 -8.31 -4.09 -0.60
CA ASN A 83 -8.20 -3.17 -1.71
C ASN A 83 -7.02 -3.54 -2.62
N ILE A 84 -5.86 -3.87 -2.05
CA ILE A 84 -4.68 -4.26 -2.85
C ILE A 84 -4.90 -5.60 -3.53
N MET A 85 -5.42 -6.60 -2.82
CA MET A 85 -5.74 -7.90 -3.42
C MET A 85 -6.68 -7.73 -4.62
N SER A 86 -7.65 -6.82 -4.52
CA SER A 86 -8.55 -6.50 -5.62
C SER A 86 -7.87 -5.74 -6.77
N GLN A 87 -6.90 -4.86 -6.50
CA GLN A 87 -6.15 -4.16 -7.53
C GLN A 87 -5.26 -5.13 -8.32
N ILE A 88 -4.53 -6.01 -7.62
CA ILE A 88 -3.67 -7.04 -8.22
C ILE A 88 -4.49 -8.02 -9.04
N SER A 89 -5.60 -8.54 -8.50
CA SER A 89 -6.42 -9.53 -9.21
C SER A 89 -7.16 -8.97 -10.42
N SER A 90 -7.32 -7.65 -10.54
CA SER A 90 -8.10 -7.02 -11.61
C SER A 90 -7.25 -6.57 -12.79
N GLY A 91 -5.91 -6.53 -12.66
CA GLY A 91 -5.00 -5.97 -13.67
C GLY A 91 -5.32 -4.53 -14.08
N SER A 92 -6.16 -3.83 -13.31
CA SER A 92 -6.82 -2.60 -13.73
C SER A 92 -6.28 -1.46 -12.89
N GLY A 93 -5.61 -0.51 -13.55
CA GLY A 93 -5.12 0.76 -13.01
C GLY A 93 -6.24 1.69 -12.54
N ASN A 94 -7.11 1.20 -11.65
CA ASN A 94 -8.19 1.99 -11.08
C ASN A 94 -7.65 2.88 -9.98
N THR A 95 -7.59 4.18 -10.31
CA THR A 95 -7.85 5.45 -9.57
C THR A 95 -8.02 5.51 -8.04
N HIS A 96 -8.11 4.42 -7.29
CA HIS A 96 -8.03 4.46 -5.83
C HIS A 96 -6.56 4.53 -5.41
N LYS A 97 -6.22 5.61 -4.68
CA LYS A 97 -4.88 5.84 -4.12
C LYS A 97 -4.43 4.59 -3.37
N ALA A 98 -3.37 3.95 -3.85
CA ALA A 98 -2.74 2.83 -3.17
C ALA A 98 -2.45 3.22 -1.71
N PRO A 99 -2.69 2.32 -0.74
CA PRO A 99 -2.42 2.64 0.65
C PRO A 99 -0.93 2.93 0.85
N ASP A 100 -0.63 3.90 1.70
CA ASP A 100 0.74 4.33 1.95
C ASP A 100 1.51 3.28 2.76
N LEU A 101 2.42 2.59 2.08
CA LEU A 101 3.23 1.52 2.64
C LEU A 101 4.23 2.01 3.68
N ASN A 102 4.57 3.30 3.65
CA ASN A 102 5.59 3.92 4.51
C ASN A 102 4.97 4.80 5.59
N SER A 103 3.66 4.73 5.82
CA SER A 103 3.09 5.42 6.98
C SER A 103 3.66 4.83 8.27
N GLU A 104 3.98 5.68 9.24
CA GLU A 104 4.60 5.32 10.51
C GLU A 104 3.84 4.18 11.22
N HIS A 105 2.50 4.27 11.21
CA HIS A 105 1.62 3.22 11.71
C HIS A 105 1.75 1.86 10.99
N ASN A 106 1.96 1.85 9.67
CA ASN A 106 2.08 0.61 8.89
C ASN A 106 3.47 -0.03 9.04
N ILE A 107 4.49 0.76 9.35
CA ILE A 107 5.84 0.28 9.66
C ILE A 107 5.85 -0.35 11.06
N GLU A 108 5.29 0.32 12.06
CA GLU A 108 5.24 -0.18 13.44
C GLU A 108 4.41 -1.47 13.60
N THR A 109 3.36 -1.64 12.80
CA THR A 109 2.48 -2.82 12.85
C THR A 109 2.96 -4.00 11.99
N GLY A 110 4.05 -3.83 11.22
CA GLY A 110 4.54 -4.84 10.27
C GLY A 110 3.64 -5.02 9.04
N LEU A 111 2.58 -4.22 8.91
CA LEU A 111 1.68 -4.24 7.76
C LEU A 111 2.44 -3.90 6.46
N SER A 112 3.47 -3.05 6.53
CA SER A 112 4.35 -2.72 5.40
C SER A 112 4.96 -3.97 4.74
N ASP A 113 5.39 -4.96 5.53
CA ASP A 113 6.02 -6.18 5.02
C ASP A 113 5.02 -7.12 4.35
N VAL A 114 3.81 -7.22 4.91
CA VAL A 114 2.70 -7.97 4.29
C VAL A 114 2.31 -7.33 2.96
N LEU A 115 2.24 -6.00 2.91
CA LEU A 115 1.92 -5.27 1.69
C LEU A 115 3.02 -5.44 0.63
N ARG A 116 4.30 -5.38 1.03
CA ARG A 116 5.47 -5.68 0.17
C ARG A 116 5.39 -7.10 -0.41
N PHE A 117 5.08 -8.09 0.43
CA PHE A 117 4.94 -9.47 -0.01
C PHE A 117 3.83 -9.62 -1.05
N ILE A 118 2.65 -9.05 -0.80
CA ILE A 118 1.52 -9.12 -1.74
C ILE A 118 1.87 -8.48 -3.09
N TYR A 119 2.53 -7.32 -3.11
CA TYR A 119 3.01 -6.71 -4.36
C TYR A 119 4.08 -7.55 -5.07
N SER A 120 4.93 -8.26 -4.32
CA SER A 120 5.95 -9.13 -4.91
C SER A 120 5.36 -10.37 -5.62
N LEU A 121 4.16 -10.80 -5.23
CA LEU A 121 3.46 -11.94 -5.86
C LEU A 121 2.91 -11.62 -7.26
N ASP A 122 2.66 -10.34 -7.57
CA ASP A 122 2.23 -9.88 -8.90
C ASP A 122 3.39 -9.91 -9.90
N VAL A 123 4.63 -9.86 -9.40
CA VAL A 123 5.84 -10.02 -10.22
C VAL A 123 6.10 -11.50 -10.45
N THR A 124 5.25 -12.13 -11.26
CA THR A 124 5.60 -13.43 -11.84
C THR A 124 6.80 -13.21 -12.77
N PRO A 125 7.91 -13.95 -12.62
CA PRO A 125 9.06 -13.79 -13.51
C PRO A 125 8.64 -14.12 -14.93
N GLU A 126 8.91 -13.19 -15.84
CA GLU A 126 8.81 -13.32 -17.30
C GLU A 126 9.19 -14.75 -17.73
N THR A 127 8.22 -15.47 -18.31
CA THR A 127 8.55 -16.46 -19.33
C THR A 127 9.12 -15.68 -20.50
N THR A 128 10.43 -15.84 -20.70
CA THR A 128 11.16 -15.45 -21.90
C THR A 128 10.42 -15.95 -23.13
N ASP A 129 9.77 -15.05 -23.86
CA ASP A 129 9.35 -15.30 -25.23
C ASP A 129 10.02 -14.24 -26.10
N ASP A 130 11.18 -14.60 -26.65
CA ASP A 130 12.02 -13.78 -27.54
C ASP A 130 11.36 -13.50 -28.91
N ASN A 131 10.07 -13.78 -29.09
CA ASN A 131 9.37 -13.61 -30.37
C ASN A 131 8.01 -12.89 -30.26
N ALA A 132 7.78 -12.08 -29.22
CA ALA A 132 6.67 -11.12 -29.28
C ALA A 132 7.01 -10.03 -30.31
N GLU A 133 6.49 -10.21 -31.53
CA GLU A 133 6.46 -9.22 -32.60
C GLU A 133 6.25 -7.82 -32.03
N LYS A 134 7.07 -6.87 -32.51
CA LYS A 134 6.96 -5.43 -32.31
C LYS A 134 5.57 -4.93 -32.76
N ILE A 135 4.54 -5.19 -31.97
CA ILE A 135 3.38 -4.32 -31.93
C ILE A 135 3.91 -3.06 -31.27
N ALA A 136 4.20 -2.05 -32.09
CA ALA A 136 4.76 -0.78 -31.66
C ALA A 136 3.82 -0.18 -30.60
N ASN A 137 4.14 -0.42 -29.33
CA ASN A 137 3.48 0.21 -28.22
C ASN A 137 3.65 1.73 -28.43
N PRO A 138 2.57 2.53 -28.50
CA PRO A 138 2.68 3.97 -28.72
C PRO A 138 3.63 4.66 -27.73
N LEU A 139 3.80 4.09 -26.55
CA LEU A 139 4.83 4.50 -25.57
C LEU A 139 6.26 4.37 -26.11
N ASN A 140 6.60 3.27 -26.79
CA ASN A 140 7.95 3.08 -27.33
C ASN A 140 8.24 4.12 -28.42
N ILE A 141 7.26 4.47 -29.25
CA ILE A 141 7.41 5.53 -30.26
C ILE A 141 7.70 6.89 -29.60
N ILE A 142 7.00 7.20 -28.51
CA ILE A 142 7.22 8.45 -27.76
C ILE A 142 8.59 8.45 -27.08
N LEU A 143 8.99 7.33 -26.48
CA LEU A 143 10.26 7.21 -25.78
C LEU A 143 11.45 7.21 -26.75
N ASP A 144 11.31 6.59 -27.93
CA ASP A 144 12.32 6.55 -28.98
C ASP A 144 12.49 7.93 -29.64
N SER A 145 11.41 8.71 -29.78
CA SER A 145 11.47 10.07 -30.34
C SER A 145 11.89 11.16 -29.34
N SER A 146 12.04 10.82 -28.07
CA SER A 146 12.45 11.74 -27.01
C SER A 146 13.94 12.11 -27.13
N GLN A 147 14.26 13.40 -26.98
CA GLN A 147 15.65 13.89 -26.88
C GLN A 147 16.34 13.51 -25.55
N ILE A 148 15.59 12.95 -24.59
CA ILE A 148 16.11 12.50 -23.30
C ILE A 148 16.45 11.01 -23.40
N GLY A 149 17.63 10.63 -22.92
CA GLY A 149 18.00 9.22 -22.74
C GLY A 149 17.14 8.52 -21.69
N VAL A 150 16.41 7.48 -22.09
CA VAL A 150 15.58 6.65 -21.20
C VAL A 150 16.07 5.21 -21.21
N LEU A 151 16.37 4.72 -20.00
CA LEU A 151 16.76 3.35 -19.74
C LEU A 151 15.82 2.72 -18.71
N ALA A 152 15.32 1.51 -19.00
CA ALA A 152 14.61 0.69 -18.04
C ALA A 152 15.41 -0.57 -17.72
N ILE A 153 15.55 -0.89 -16.43
CA ILE A 153 16.29 -2.06 -15.94
C ILE A 153 15.32 -2.98 -15.18
N SER A 154 15.36 -4.28 -15.50
CA SER A 154 14.61 -5.34 -14.84
C SER A 154 15.10 -5.55 -13.41
N GLN A 155 14.29 -6.24 -12.60
CA GLN A 155 14.67 -6.70 -11.27
C GLN A 155 15.96 -7.55 -11.26
N LYS A 156 16.27 -8.23 -12.37
CA LYS A 156 17.50 -9.03 -12.53
C LYS A 156 18.73 -8.21 -12.95
N ASN A 157 18.66 -6.88 -12.93
CA ASN A 157 19.72 -5.96 -13.40
C ASN A 157 20.03 -6.05 -14.91
N HIS A 158 19.11 -6.59 -15.71
CA HIS A 158 19.20 -6.56 -17.16
C HIS A 158 18.49 -5.34 -17.74
N ILE A 159 19.05 -4.73 -18.77
CA ILE A 159 18.41 -3.63 -19.50
C ILE A 159 17.24 -4.22 -20.29
N VAL A 160 16.02 -3.75 -20.01
CA VAL A 160 14.78 -4.18 -20.70
C VAL A 160 14.43 -3.21 -21.82
N TYR A 161 14.79 -1.95 -21.65
CA TYR A 161 14.56 -0.91 -22.65
C TYR A 161 15.67 0.14 -22.61
N LYS A 162 16.07 0.61 -23.78
CA LYS A 162 17.03 1.69 -23.98
C LYS A 162 16.67 2.41 -25.28
N ASN A 163 16.52 3.73 -25.24
CA ASN A 163 16.42 4.53 -26.46
C ASN A 163 17.81 4.98 -26.98
N GLU A 164 17.87 5.48 -28.21
CA GLU A 164 19.13 5.88 -28.87
C GLU A 164 19.87 6.98 -28.12
N ASN A 165 19.15 7.89 -27.47
CA ASN A 165 19.72 9.01 -26.73
C ASN A 165 20.25 8.63 -25.33
N THR A 166 20.18 7.35 -24.94
CA THR A 166 20.67 6.90 -23.64
C THR A 166 22.19 6.69 -23.64
N PRO A 167 22.94 7.36 -22.75
CA PRO A 167 24.37 7.16 -22.63
C PRO A 167 24.70 5.75 -22.16
N ASN A 168 25.91 5.29 -22.46
CA ASN A 168 26.39 4.03 -21.91
C ASN A 168 26.59 4.19 -20.39
N ILE A 169 25.93 3.32 -19.62
CA ILE A 169 25.86 3.40 -18.15
C ILE A 169 27.24 3.18 -17.53
N GLU A 170 28.05 2.33 -18.18
CA GLU A 170 29.39 1.97 -17.71
C GLU A 170 30.37 3.14 -17.78
N ASP A 171 30.08 4.12 -18.65
CA ASP A 171 30.92 5.31 -18.84
C ASP A 171 30.53 6.46 -17.88
N LEU A 172 29.50 6.26 -17.03
CA LEU A 172 29.03 7.30 -16.10
C LEU A 172 29.81 7.27 -14.79
N ILE A 173 30.39 8.42 -14.43
CA ILE A 173 31.11 8.63 -13.17
C ILE A 173 30.22 9.37 -12.18
N PHE A 174 30.11 8.86 -10.94
CA PHE A 174 29.27 9.43 -9.88
C PHE A 174 30.11 9.95 -8.72
N THR A 175 29.78 11.15 -8.21
CA THR A 175 30.57 11.82 -7.15
C THR A 175 30.58 11.08 -5.80
N ASN A 176 29.46 10.44 -5.43
CA ASN A 176 29.27 9.86 -4.09
C ASN A 176 28.96 8.36 -4.12
N GLN A 177 29.10 7.70 -5.28
CA GLN A 177 28.61 6.35 -5.52
C GLN A 177 29.50 5.63 -6.51
N LYS A 178 29.61 4.30 -6.40
CA LYS A 178 30.45 3.52 -7.32
C LYS A 178 29.78 3.32 -8.68
N SER A 179 28.45 3.18 -8.71
CA SER A 179 27.68 2.97 -9.95
C SER A 179 26.17 3.08 -9.71
N ILE A 180 25.39 3.24 -10.80
CA ILE A 180 23.92 3.10 -10.76
C ILE A 180 23.49 1.75 -10.16
N ALA A 181 24.19 0.66 -10.49
CA ALA A 181 23.88 -0.67 -9.95
C ALA A 181 24.01 -0.72 -8.42
N SER A 182 25.00 -0.03 -7.84
CA SER A 182 25.17 0.05 -6.39
C SER A 182 24.02 0.80 -5.72
N TRP A 183 23.53 1.86 -6.35
CA TRP A 183 22.34 2.58 -5.88
C TRP A 183 21.09 1.73 -5.95
N ILE A 184 20.83 1.08 -7.09
CA ILE A 184 19.66 0.22 -7.28
C ILE A 184 19.63 -0.88 -6.21
N LYS A 185 20.77 -1.51 -5.92
CA LYS A 185 20.86 -2.54 -4.88
C LYS A 185 20.46 -1.99 -3.50
N LYS A 186 21.01 -0.84 -3.10
CA LYS A 186 20.68 -0.18 -1.83
C LYS A 186 19.22 0.28 -1.75
N ALA A 187 18.69 0.78 -2.86
CA ALA A 187 17.29 1.18 -2.96
C ALA A 187 16.37 -0.03 -2.74
N ARG A 188 16.63 -1.16 -3.40
CA ARG A 188 15.85 -2.40 -3.27
C ARG A 188 15.83 -2.97 -1.85
N GLU A 189 16.93 -2.85 -1.11
CA GLU A 189 17.02 -3.34 0.27
C GLU A 189 16.14 -2.56 1.25
N SER A 190 15.75 -1.32 0.93
CA SER A 190 15.10 -0.41 1.87
C SER A 190 13.73 0.10 1.42
N LYS A 191 13.50 0.27 0.11
CA LYS A 191 12.33 0.97 -0.44
C LYS A 191 11.81 0.33 -1.73
N ILE A 192 10.50 0.44 -1.94
CA ILE A 192 9.78 -0.04 -3.15
C ILE A 192 9.89 0.98 -4.29
N SER A 193 9.95 2.27 -3.95
CA SER A 193 10.18 3.36 -4.87
C SER A 193 11.21 4.29 -4.25
N ASP A 194 12.22 4.65 -5.04
CA ASP A 194 13.19 5.67 -4.68
C ASP A 194 13.55 6.48 -5.92
N SER A 195 13.91 7.74 -5.72
CA SER A 195 14.31 8.61 -6.82
C SER A 195 15.54 9.41 -6.42
N ILE A 196 16.47 9.52 -7.35
CA ILE A 196 17.67 10.31 -7.17
C ILE A 196 17.95 11.06 -8.46
N SER A 197 18.44 12.28 -8.32
CA SER A 197 18.86 13.10 -9.44
C SER A 197 20.34 13.44 -9.26
N TRP A 198 21.12 13.16 -10.29
CA TRP A 198 22.51 13.58 -10.38
C TRP A 198 22.61 14.76 -11.33
N LYS A 199 23.44 15.75 -10.96
CA LYS A 199 23.76 16.87 -11.85
C LYS A 199 25.00 16.53 -12.66
N ARG A 200 24.97 16.82 -13.96
CA ARG A 200 26.15 16.69 -14.82
C ARG A 200 27.23 17.65 -14.35
N ILE A 201 28.44 17.14 -14.18
CA ILE A 201 29.64 17.94 -14.03
C ILE A 201 30.22 18.11 -15.45
N PRO A 202 30.52 19.34 -15.90
CA PRO A 202 31.15 19.57 -17.19
C PRO A 202 32.48 18.83 -17.29
N ASP A 203 32.76 18.26 -18.45
CA ASP A 203 34.03 17.56 -18.72
C ASP A 203 35.22 18.54 -18.85
N ASP A 204 34.91 19.83 -19.01
CA ASP A 204 35.88 20.90 -19.16
C ASP A 204 36.26 21.47 -17.80
N VAL A 205 37.41 21.03 -17.27
CA VAL A 205 38.17 21.89 -16.37
C VAL A 205 38.68 23.01 -17.27
N ALA A 206 38.13 24.22 -17.12
CA ALA A 206 38.69 25.38 -17.80
C ALA A 206 40.18 25.43 -17.44
N GLU A 207 41.02 25.06 -18.40
CA GLU A 207 42.44 25.32 -18.40
C GLU A 207 42.57 26.83 -18.53
N ASN A 208 42.55 27.54 -17.41
CA ASN A 208 42.87 28.95 -17.33
C ASN A 208 44.04 29.12 -16.37
N ASP A 209 45.21 29.24 -16.99
CA ASP A 209 46.18 30.32 -16.77
C ASP A 209 46.40 30.80 -15.34
N GLU A 210 47.60 30.50 -14.82
CA GLU A 210 48.58 31.43 -14.21
C GLU A 210 49.82 30.58 -13.84
N ARG A 211 50.88 30.56 -14.64
CA ARG A 211 52.06 31.45 -14.53
C ARG A 211 52.53 31.72 -13.11
#